data_AF-A0A7C5VI29-F1
#
_entry.id   AF-A0A7C5VI29-F1
#
_cell.length_a   1.000
_cell.length_b   1.000
_cell.length_c   1.000
_cell.angle_alpha   90.00
_cell.angle_beta   90.00
_cell.angle_gamma   90.00
#
_symmetry.space_group_name_H-M   'P 1'
#
loop_
_entity.id
_entity.type
_entity.pdbx_description
1 polymer ?
#
loop_
_entity_poly.entity_id
_entity_poly.type
_entity_poly.pdbx_seq_one_letter_code
_entity_poly.pdbx_strand_id
1 'polypeptide(L)'
;MKAVILGGGSGTRLYPVTQKVKPSKRGELEITSVLEKYLREQTLRVKLLGKGLTGLYHLVNTGYVSRYEWAKEYLELKGIEKFIYPAYQHEFNLPAKRPRWSTMSNEKICKELGIEIPEWQDQLKEDLKWFTNL
;
A
#
# COMPACT_ATOMS: atom_id res chain seq x y z
N MET A 1 -13.82 -23.16 1.34
CA MET A 1 -13.97 -21.69 1.49
C MET A 1 -12.77 -21.01 0.86
N LYS A 2 -12.99 -19.97 0.02
CA LYS A 2 -11.94 -19.23 -0.70
C LYS A 2 -11.67 -17.93 0.05
N ALA A 3 -10.42 -17.61 0.38
CA ALA A 3 -10.08 -16.30 0.93
C ALA A 3 -9.85 -15.30 -0.22
N VAL A 4 -9.98 -13.99 0.04
CA VAL A 4 -9.83 -12.94 -0.98
C VAL A 4 -8.78 -11.95 -0.50
N ILE A 5 -7.73 -11.76 -1.28
CA ILE A 5 -6.76 -10.68 -1.06
C ILE A 5 -7.23 -9.44 -1.82
N LEU A 6 -7.35 -8.33 -1.10
CA LEU A 6 -7.56 -7.01 -1.69
C LEU A 6 -6.20 -6.32 -1.76
N GLY A 7 -5.69 -6.10 -2.97
CA GLY A 7 -4.55 -5.22 -3.22
C GLY A 7 -5.07 -3.80 -3.32
N GLY A 8 -4.76 -2.95 -2.33
CA GLY A 8 -5.07 -1.52 -2.40
C GLY A 8 -4.27 -0.85 -3.51
N GLY A 9 -4.85 0.12 -4.19
CA GLY A 9 -4.11 0.96 -5.14
C GLY A 9 -3.00 1.73 -4.41
N SER A 10 -1.86 1.95 -5.08
CA SER A 10 -0.76 2.74 -4.54
C SER A 10 -1.27 4.05 -3.90
N GLY A 11 -0.63 4.49 -2.81
CA GLY A 11 -1.12 5.56 -1.92
C GLY A 11 -1.45 6.90 -2.58
N THR A 12 -1.09 7.10 -3.85
CA THR A 12 -1.43 8.27 -4.67
C THR A 12 -2.94 8.44 -4.89
N ARG A 13 -3.74 7.36 -4.92
CA ARG A 13 -5.22 7.48 -4.99
C ARG A 13 -5.92 7.52 -3.63
N LEU A 14 -5.24 7.16 -2.54
CA LEU A 14 -5.88 7.07 -1.22
C LEU A 14 -6.29 8.46 -0.74
N TYR A 15 -5.41 9.46 -0.89
CA TYR A 15 -5.64 10.81 -0.41
C TYR A 15 -6.90 11.47 -1.04
N PRO A 16 -7.07 11.53 -2.38
CA PRO A 16 -8.30 12.08 -2.99
C PRO A 16 -9.57 11.31 -2.61
N VAL A 17 -9.48 9.99 -2.42
CA VAL A 17 -10.62 9.16 -1.99
C VAL A 17 -11.01 9.51 -0.56
N THR A 18 -10.04 9.62 0.34
CA THR A 18 -10.28 9.91 1.77
C THR A 18 -10.94 11.27 2.00
N GLN A 19 -10.69 12.28 1.17
CA GLN A 19 -11.34 13.59 1.28
C GLN A 19 -12.86 13.54 1.11
N LYS A 20 -13.38 12.55 0.37
CA LYS A 20 -14.81 12.40 0.07
C LYS A 20 -15.53 11.44 1.02
N VAL A 21 -14.80 10.79 1.93
CA VAL A 21 -15.36 9.82 2.88
C VAL A 21 -15.85 10.57 4.13
N LYS A 22 -17.08 10.27 4.57
CA LYS A 22 -17.61 10.81 5.82
C LYS A 22 -16.94 10.10 7.02
N PRO A 23 -16.49 10.84 8.04
CA PRO A 23 -15.97 10.23 9.26
C PRO A 23 -17.03 9.40 9.99
N SER A 24 -16.58 8.39 10.73
CA SER A 24 -17.41 7.60 11.65
C SER A 24 -17.91 8.47 12.81
N LYS A 25 -18.78 7.91 13.66
CA LYS A 25 -19.24 8.54 14.91
C LYS A 25 -18.09 8.96 15.84
N ARG A 26 -16.90 8.35 15.70
CA ARG A 26 -15.68 8.65 16.45
C ARG A 26 -14.80 9.74 15.81
N GLY A 27 -15.18 10.25 14.65
CA GLY A 27 -14.39 11.23 13.88
C GLY A 27 -13.26 10.61 13.04
N GLU A 28 -13.16 9.27 12.99
CA GLU A 28 -12.14 8.55 12.23
C GLU A 28 -12.67 8.11 10.86
N LEU A 29 -11.81 8.12 9.84
CA LEU A 29 -12.12 7.53 8.54
C LEU A 29 -11.99 6.01 8.60
N GLU A 30 -13.03 5.29 8.17
CA GLU A 30 -12.99 3.83 8.13
C GLU A 30 -12.43 3.34 6.78
N ILE A 31 -11.50 2.38 6.85
CA ILE A 31 -10.91 1.77 5.65
C ILE A 31 -11.98 1.08 4.78
N THR A 32 -13.04 0.56 5.38
CA THR A 32 -14.21 -0.02 4.70
C THR A 32 -14.83 0.97 3.70
N SER A 33 -15.00 2.23 4.08
CA SER A 33 -15.57 3.26 3.20
C SER A 33 -14.68 3.54 1.99
N VAL A 34 -13.35 3.48 2.18
CA VAL A 34 -12.37 3.62 1.09
C VAL A 34 -12.42 2.41 0.16
N LEU A 35 -12.46 1.20 0.71
CA LEU A 35 -12.55 -0.04 -0.06
C LEU A 35 -13.84 -0.14 -0.87
N GLU A 36 -14.98 0.23 -0.28
CA GLU A 36 -16.26 0.29 -0.99
C GLU A 36 -16.21 1.23 -2.19
N LYS A 37 -15.52 2.37 -2.06
CA LYS A 37 -15.37 3.30 -3.16
C LYS A 37 -14.54 2.68 -4.29
N TYR A 38 -13.39 2.09 -3.97
CA TYR A 38 -12.57 1.40 -4.98
C TYR A 38 -13.32 0.24 -5.64
N LEU A 39 -14.17 -0.46 -4.88
CA LEU A 39 -15.04 -1.51 -5.41
C LEU A 39 -16.07 -0.94 -6.39
N ARG A 40 -16.77 0.14 -6.04
CA ARG A 40 -17.75 0.81 -6.93
C ARG A 40 -17.09 1.36 -8.20
N GLU A 41 -15.88 1.90 -8.07
CA GLU A 41 -15.10 2.42 -9.19
C GLU A 41 -14.42 1.32 -10.01
N GLN A 42 -14.55 0.05 -9.62
CA GLN A 42 -13.89 -1.10 -10.26
C GLN A 42 -12.36 -0.95 -10.38
N THR A 43 -11.76 -0.23 -9.43
CA THR A 43 -10.31 0.05 -9.40
C THR A 43 -9.56 -0.79 -8.38
N LEU A 44 -10.27 -1.68 -7.68
CA LEU A 44 -9.71 -2.55 -6.66
C LEU A 44 -9.13 -3.83 -7.29
N ARG A 45 -7.88 -4.16 -6.95
CA ARG A 45 -7.27 -5.42 -7.36
C ARG A 45 -7.66 -6.52 -6.39
N VAL A 46 -8.22 -7.60 -6.92
CA VAL A 46 -8.64 -8.76 -6.13
C VAL A 46 -7.87 -9.99 -6.59
N LYS A 47 -7.30 -10.74 -5.66
CA LYS A 47 -6.75 -12.08 -5.92
C LYS A 47 -7.50 -13.09 -5.06
N LEU A 48 -8.16 -14.05 -5.72
CA LEU A 48 -8.77 -15.18 -5.04
C LEU A 48 -7.68 -16.10 -4.52
N LEU A 49 -7.76 -16.43 -3.24
CA LEU A 49 -6.95 -17.46 -2.62
C LEU A 49 -7.71 -18.79 -2.73
N GLY A 50 -7.08 -19.75 -3.42
CA GLY A 50 -7.61 -21.11 -3.57
C GLY A 50 -7.64 -21.92 -2.28
N LYS A 51 -7.12 -21.36 -1.17
CA LYS A 51 -7.09 -21.96 0.16
C LYS A 51 -7.74 -21.02 1.19
N GLY A 52 -8.36 -21.59 2.21
CA GLY A 52 -8.79 -20.84 3.39
C GLY A 52 -7.58 -20.46 4.24
N LEU A 53 -7.60 -19.28 4.84
CA LEU A 53 -6.59 -18.82 5.78
C LEU A 53 -7.20 -18.66 7.17
N THR A 54 -6.46 -19.03 8.21
CA THR A 54 -6.85 -18.80 9.60
C THR A 54 -5.63 -18.33 10.40
N GLY A 55 -5.81 -17.31 11.23
CA GLY A 55 -4.76 -16.69 12.04
C GLY A 55 -4.28 -15.34 11.51
N LEU A 56 -3.21 -14.82 12.12
CA LEU A 56 -2.60 -13.52 11.78
C LEU A 56 -1.51 -13.68 10.71
N TYR A 57 -1.59 -12.83 9.68
CA TYR A 57 -0.64 -12.75 8.57
C TYR A 57 -0.36 -11.29 8.24
N HIS A 58 0.83 -11.00 7.72
CA HIS A 58 1.14 -9.71 7.12
C HIS A 58 1.15 -9.86 5.61
N LEU A 59 0.44 -8.97 4.94
CA LEU A 59 0.41 -8.88 3.49
C LEU A 59 1.07 -7.57 3.08
N VAL A 60 2.37 -7.63 2.84
CA VAL A 60 3.21 -6.53 2.37
C VAL A 60 4.10 -7.04 1.26
N ASN A 61 4.57 -6.14 0.39
CA ASN A 61 5.60 -6.47 -0.58
C ASN A 61 6.87 -6.96 0.12
N THR A 62 7.64 -7.77 -0.60
CA THR A 62 8.94 -8.23 -0.11
C THR A 62 9.92 -7.06 -0.11
N GLY A 63 10.90 -7.14 0.78
CA GLY A 63 11.90 -6.10 1.00
C GLY A 63 11.45 -5.02 1.99
N TYR A 64 12.23 -3.94 2.03
CA TYR A 64 11.97 -2.77 2.87
C TYR A 64 12.57 -1.54 2.22
N VAL A 65 12.00 -0.38 2.54
CA VAL A 65 12.44 0.89 1.96
C VAL A 65 12.04 2.05 2.88
N SER A 66 12.87 3.08 2.95
CA SER A 66 12.48 4.35 3.58
C SER A 66 11.54 5.15 2.67
N ARG A 67 10.82 6.11 3.25
CA ARG A 67 9.99 7.04 2.44
C ARG A 67 10.81 7.83 1.41
N TYR A 68 12.08 8.09 1.74
CA TYR A 68 12.99 8.83 0.88
C TYR A 68 13.45 7.98 -0.32
N GLU A 69 13.90 6.75 -0.09
CA GLU A 69 14.32 5.84 -1.17
C GLU A 69 13.14 5.49 -2.08
N TRP A 70 11.95 5.24 -1.51
CA TRP A 70 10.74 5.02 -2.30
C TRP A 70 10.41 6.22 -3.20
N ALA A 71 10.53 7.43 -2.67
CA ALA A 71 10.30 8.66 -3.44
C ALA A 71 11.31 8.83 -4.57
N LYS A 72 12.59 8.47 -4.36
CA LYS A 72 13.59 8.47 -5.43
C LYS A 72 13.23 7.52 -6.55
N GLU A 73 12.96 6.26 -6.22
CA GLU A 73 12.58 5.24 -7.21
C GLU A 73 11.35 5.68 -8.00
N TYR A 74 10.34 6.23 -7.32
CA TYR A 74 9.16 6.78 -7.99
C TYR A 74 9.49 7.90 -8.99
N LEU A 75 10.33 8.86 -8.60
CA LEU A 75 10.72 9.99 -9.47
C LEU A 75 11.51 9.50 -10.68
N GLU A 76 12.44 8.56 -10.47
CA GLU A 76 13.22 7.92 -11.52
C GLU A 76 12.31 7.18 -12.52
N LEU A 77 11.40 6.34 -12.03
CA LEU A 77 10.44 5.61 -12.87
C LEU A 77 9.48 6.51 -13.64
N LYS A 78 9.23 7.73 -13.16
CA LYS A 78 8.40 8.74 -13.84
C LYS A 78 9.19 9.67 -14.75
N GLY A 79 10.53 9.58 -14.78
CA GLY A 79 11.38 10.51 -15.52
C GLY A 79 11.24 11.95 -15.02
N ILE A 80 10.92 12.15 -13.74
CA ILE A 80 10.78 13.48 -13.15
C ILE A 80 12.13 13.90 -12.59
N GLU A 81 12.79 14.82 -13.28
CA GLU A 81 14.06 15.41 -12.83
C GLU A 81 13.81 16.44 -11.71
N LYS A 82 13.61 15.93 -10.49
CA LYS A 82 13.49 16.77 -9.30
C LYS A 82 14.44 16.28 -8.22
N PHE A 83 15.33 17.16 -7.78
CA PHE A 83 16.18 16.89 -6.64
C PHE A 83 15.35 16.84 -5.36
N ILE A 84 15.54 15.78 -4.56
CA ILE A 84 14.94 15.63 -3.24
C ILE A 84 16.02 15.43 -2.19
N TYR A 85 15.90 16.14 -1.07
CA TYR A 85 16.77 16.00 0.09
C TYR A 85 16.18 14.99 1.08
N PRO A 86 17.00 14.17 1.75
CA PRO A 86 16.54 13.36 2.86
C PRO A 86 16.10 14.28 4.00
N ALA A 87 14.96 13.96 4.60
CA ALA A 87 14.45 14.65 5.79
C ALA A 87 14.34 13.64 6.94
N TYR A 88 14.78 14.03 8.11
CA TYR A 88 14.74 13.25 9.33
C TYR A 88 13.38 13.37 10.02
N GLN A 89 12.96 12.31 10.69
CA GLN A 89 11.67 12.28 11.38
C GLN A 89 11.51 13.40 12.41
N HIS A 90 12.58 13.78 13.12
CA HIS A 90 12.52 14.80 14.16
C HIS A 90 12.30 16.22 13.61
N GLU A 91 12.50 16.44 12.32
CA GLU A 91 12.21 17.73 11.67
C GLU A 91 10.71 17.95 11.49
N PHE A 92 9.89 16.89 11.61
CA PHE A 92 8.44 16.96 11.47
C PHE A 92 7.76 17.01 12.85
N ASN A 93 7.17 18.16 13.19
CA ASN A 93 6.37 18.33 14.41
C ASN A 93 4.95 17.73 14.25
N LEU A 94 4.86 16.39 14.19
CA LEU A 94 3.60 15.68 14.02
C LEU A 94 2.99 15.30 15.37
N PRO A 95 1.66 15.48 15.58
CA PRO A 95 0.99 15.09 16.84
C PRO A 95 1.13 13.61 17.19
N ALA A 96 1.22 12.74 16.18
CA ALA A 96 1.26 11.30 16.36
C ALA A 96 2.67 10.75 16.14
N LYS A 97 3.19 10.04 17.15
CA LYS A 97 4.50 9.38 17.10
C LYS A 97 4.51 8.33 16.00
N ARG A 98 5.55 8.35 15.16
CA ARG A 98 5.77 7.37 14.09
C ARG A 98 6.86 6.39 14.51
N PRO A 99 6.67 5.07 14.30
CA PRO A 99 7.73 4.11 14.55
C PRO A 99 8.90 4.35 13.60
N ARG A 100 10.13 4.13 14.07
CA ARG A 100 11.33 4.21 13.21
C ARG A 100 11.37 3.09 12.17
N TRP A 101 10.76 1.96 12.49
CA TRP A 101 10.74 0.76 11.64
C TRP A 101 9.35 0.13 11.68
N SER A 102 8.75 -0.05 10.52
CA SER A 102 7.42 -0.66 10.37
C SER A 102 7.40 -1.76 9.31
N THR A 103 8.58 -2.26 8.93
CA THR A 103 8.71 -3.39 8.00
C THR A 103 8.10 -4.63 8.64
N MET A 104 7.33 -5.37 7.85
CA MET A 104 6.67 -6.61 8.26
C MET A 104 7.15 -7.75 7.36
N SER A 105 7.28 -8.96 7.89
CA SER A 105 7.61 -10.14 7.06
C SER A 105 6.34 -10.77 6.49
N ASN A 106 6.38 -11.07 5.19
CA ASN A 106 5.33 -11.79 4.47
C ASN A 106 5.61 -13.29 4.34
N GLU A 107 6.72 -13.81 4.91
CA GLU A 107 7.14 -15.21 4.77
C GLU A 107 6.05 -16.20 5.19
N LYS A 108 5.33 -15.89 6.28
CA LYS A 108 4.27 -16.75 6.80
C LYS A 108 3.15 -16.96 5.77
N ILE A 109 2.71 -15.89 5.10
CA ILE A 109 1.61 -15.99 4.12
C ILE A 109 2.09 -16.61 2.82
N CYS A 110 3.32 -16.29 2.39
CA CYS A 110 3.97 -16.91 1.22
C CYS A 110 4.07 -18.43 1.39
N LYS A 111 4.55 -18.89 2.55
CA LYS A 111 4.66 -20.31 2.88
C LYS A 111 3.30 -21.02 2.93
N GLU A 112 2.31 -20.43 3.59
CA GLU A 112 0.97 -21.03 3.74
C GLU A 112 0.26 -21.20 2.39
N LEU A 113 0.37 -20.18 1.53
CA LEU A 113 -0.29 -20.16 0.23
C LEU A 113 0.54 -20.81 -0.88
N GLY A 114 1.84 -21.05 -0.68
CA GLY A 114 2.75 -21.47 -1.74
C GLY A 114 2.86 -20.43 -2.85
N ILE A 115 2.87 -19.14 -2.47
CA ILE A 115 3.01 -18.01 -3.40
C ILE A 115 4.27 -17.23 -3.08
N GLU A 116 4.74 -16.50 -4.07
CA GLU A 116 5.73 -15.45 -3.89
C GLU A 116 5.04 -14.09 -4.05
N ILE A 117 5.39 -13.16 -3.16
CA ILE A 117 4.97 -11.77 -3.25
C ILE A 117 6.15 -10.98 -3.80
N PRO A 118 5.94 -10.13 -4.82
CA PRO A 118 7.03 -9.41 -5.47
C PRO A 118 7.74 -8.44 -4.51
N GLU A 119 9.00 -8.17 -4.84
CA GLU A 119 9.76 -7.04 -4.28
C GLU A 119 9.00 -5.72 -4.53
N TRP A 120 9.16 -4.77 -3.61
CA TRP A 120 8.41 -3.52 -3.66
C TRP A 120 8.70 -2.68 -4.91
N GLN A 121 9.91 -2.74 -5.48
CA GLN A 121 10.27 -2.02 -6.71
C GLN A 121 9.50 -2.55 -7.92
N ASP A 122 9.39 -3.87 -8.03
CA ASP A 122 8.68 -4.50 -9.14
C ASP A 122 7.19 -4.25 -9.04
N GLN A 123 6.64 -4.31 -7.82
CA GLN A 123 5.25 -3.92 -7.58
C GLN A 123 5.02 -2.44 -7.92
N LEU A 124 5.94 -1.54 -7.53
CA LEU A 124 5.83 -0.13 -7.86
C LEU A 124 5.79 0.10 -9.38
N LYS A 125 6.68 -0.56 -10.14
CA LYS A 125 6.67 -0.50 -11.61
C LYS A 125 5.34 -0.98 -12.19
N GLU A 126 4.80 -2.08 -11.68
CA GLU A 126 3.52 -2.63 -12.14
C GLU A 126 2.35 -1.69 -11.82
N ASP A 127 2.33 -1.14 -10.60
CA ASP A 127 1.32 -0.18 -10.17
C ASP A 127 1.36 1.07 -11.04
N LEU A 128 2.56 1.59 -11.34
CA LEU A 128 2.71 2.76 -12.20
C LEU A 128 2.20 2.53 -13.62
N LYS A 129 2.44 1.36 -14.21
CA LYS A 129 1.89 0.97 -15.53
C LYS A 129 0.37 0.95 -15.50
N TRP A 130 -0.21 0.42 -14.43
CA TRP A 130 -1.65 0.37 -14.27
C TRP A 130 -2.28 1.76 -14.23
N PHE A 131 -1.68 2.71 -13.52
CA PHE A 131 -2.19 4.08 -13.44
C PHE A 131 -2.01 4.89 -14.72
N THR A 132 -1.05 4.55 -15.58
CA THR A 132 -0.83 5.23 -16.86
C THR A 132 -1.62 4.62 -18.02
N ASN A 133 -2.10 3.38 -17.87
CA ASN A 133 -2.90 2.68 -18.87
C ASN A 133 -4.43 2.84 -18.65
N LEU A 134 -4.82 3.75 -17.76
CA LEU A 134 -6.18 4.27 -17.58
C LEU A 134 -6.24 5.70 -18.13
#